data_AF-A0A920APW6-F1
#
_entry.id   AF-A0A920APW6-F1
#
_cell.length_a   1.000
_cell.length_b   1.000
_cell.length_c   1.000
_cell.angle_alpha   90.00
_cell.angle_beta   90.00
_cell.angle_gamma   90.00
#
_symmetry.space_group_name_H-M   'P 1'
#
loop_
_entity.id
_entity.type
_entity.pdbx_description
1 polymer ?
#
loop_
_entity_poly.entity_id
_entity_poly.type
_entity_poly.pdbx_seq_one_letter_code
_entity_poly.pdbx_strand_id
1 'polypeptide(L)' 'MDNQVKIVDEQTGRIMEGRRYSDGLHQAIEAKENVKIESATRLLPP' A
#
# COMPACT_ATOMS: atom_id res chain seq x y z
N MET A 1 -8.91 -13.30 -3.49
CA MET A 1 -9.10 -11.86 -3.76
C MET A 1 -8.08 -11.14 -2.91
N ASP A 2 -6.99 -10.68 -3.51
CA ASP A 2 -5.91 -9.98 -2.81
C ASP A 2 -6.43 -8.64 -2.28
N ASN A 3 -6.74 -8.57 -0.99
CA ASN A 3 -7.03 -7.32 -0.29
C ASN A 3 -5.71 -6.56 -0.14
N GLN A 4 -5.27 -5.87 -1.19
CA GLN A 4 -4.09 -5.01 -1.20
C GLN A 4 -4.46 -3.65 -1.77
N VAL A 5 -3.89 -2.59 -1.22
CA VAL A 5 -4.12 -1.22 -1.70
C VAL A 5 -3.38 -1.01 -3.02
N LYS A 6 -4.13 -0.68 -4.08
CA LYS A 6 -3.57 -0.41 -5.41
C LYS A 6 -3.74 1.06 -5.78
N ILE A 7 -2.69 1.65 -6.36
CA ILE A 7 -2.74 3.02 -6.85
C ILE A 7 -3.39 3.01 -8.24
N VAL A 8 -4.35 3.91 -8.45
CA VAL A 8 -5.08 4.04 -9.71
C VAL A 8 -4.80 5.42 -10.30
N ASP A 9 -4.58 5.45 -11.61
CA ASP A 9 -4.43 6.69 -12.36
C ASP A 9 -5.77 7.42 -12.48
N GLU A 10 -5.81 8.70 -12.10
CA GLU A 10 -7.04 9.50 -12.03
C GLU A 10 -7.67 9.75 -13.41
N GLN A 11 -6.84 9.89 -14.47
CA GLN A 11 -7.33 10.23 -15.80
C GLN A 11 -7.85 9.00 -16.56
N THR A 12 -7.25 7.83 -16.32
CA THR A 12 -7.50 6.62 -17.12
C THR A 12 -8.16 5.49 -16.33
N GLY A 13 -8.20 5.58 -15.01
CA GLY A 13 -8.71 4.52 -14.14
C GLY A 13 -7.86 3.24 -14.17
N ARG A 14 -6.64 3.30 -14.72
CA ARG A 14 -5.75 2.14 -14.83
C ARG A 14 -5.00 1.91 -13.53
N ILE A 15 -4.87 0.64 -13.14
CA ILE A 15 -4.07 0.23 -11.99
C ILE A 15 -2.59 0.44 -12.33
N MET A 16 -1.90 1.19 -11.48
CA MET A 16 -0.47 1.46 -11.59
C MET A 16 0.32 0.44 -10.77
N GLU A 17 0.52 -0.76 -11.33
CA GLU A 17 1.29 -1.81 -10.66
C GLU A 17 2.75 -1.36 -10.41
N GLY A 18 3.27 -1.65 -9.22
CA GLY A 18 4.62 -1.25 -8.79
C GLY A 18 4.72 0.16 -8.21
N ARG A 19 3.68 0.98 -8.26
CA ARG A 19 3.63 2.23 -7.48
C ARG A 19 3.13 1.95 -6.07
N ARG A 20 3.92 2.34 -5.07
CA ARG A 20 3.60 2.24 -3.64
C ARG A 20 3.77 3.63 -3.02
N TYR A 21 2.87 4.00 -2.12
CA TYR A 21 3.08 5.17 -1.28
C TYR A 21 4.22 4.88 -0.30
N SER A 22 4.79 5.92 0.33
CA SER A 22 5.72 5.73 1.45
C SER A 22 5.11 4.76 2.47
N ASP A 23 5.91 3.85 3.04
CA ASP A 23 5.40 2.75 3.88
C ASP A 23 4.44 3.22 4.97
N GLY A 24 4.75 4.32 5.67
CA GLY A 24 3.85 4.85 6.71
C GLY A 24 2.48 5.32 6.18
N LEU A 25 2.44 5.93 4.99
CA LEU A 25 1.18 6.36 4.38
C LEU A 25 0.39 5.15 3.86
N HIS A 26 1.07 4.18 3.26
CA HIS A 26 0.43 2.97 2.77
C HIS A 26 -0.19 2.17 3.93
N GLN A 27 0.54 2.00 5.03
CA GLN A 27 0.04 1.34 6.24
C GLN A 27 -1.17 2.05 6.85
N ALA A 28 -1.16 3.39 6.86
CA ALA A 28 -2.31 4.16 7.36
C ALA A 28 -3.57 3.95 6.50
N ILE A 29 -3.41 3.84 5.18
CA ILE A 29 -4.52 3.56 4.26
C ILE A 29 -5.02 2.13 4.45
N GLU A 30 -4.12 1.15 4.55
CA GLU A 30 -4.49 -0.24 4.79
C GLU A 30 -5.26 -0.40 6.12
N ALA A 31 -4.78 0.25 7.18
CA ALA A 31 -5.45 0.26 8.48
C ALA A 31 -6.86 0.88 8.41
N LYS A 32 -7.00 1.98 7.67
CA LYS A 32 -8.29 2.68 7.49
C LYS A 32 -9.31 1.83 6.74
N GLU A 33 -8.87 1.10 5.71
CA GLU A 33 -9.74 0.27 4.87
C GLU A 33 -9.92 -1.16 5.41
N ASN A 34 -9.46 -1.41 6.64
CA ASN A 34 -9.49 -2.72 7.30
C ASN A 34 -8.83 -3.83 6.44
N VAL A 35 -7.79 -3.44 5.72
CA VAL A 35 -6.96 -4.29 4.87
C VAL A 35 -5.78 -4.82 5.69
N LYS A 36 -5.31 -6.02 5.37
CA LYS A 36 -4.13 -6.60 6.04
C LYS A 36 -2.92 -5.72 5.75
N ILE A 37 -2.37 -5.11 6.80
CA ILE A 37 -1.20 -4.24 6.69
C ILE A 37 0.00 -5.09 6.31
N GLU A 38 0.62 -4.79 5.17
CA GLU A 38 1.91 -5.41 4.84
C GLU A 38 3.01 -4.76 5.68
N SER A 39 3.58 -5.54 6.60
CA SER A 39 4.72 -5.09 7.39
C SER A 39 5.93 -4.93 6.46
N ALA A 40 6.26 -3.70 6.10
CA ALA A 40 7.60 -3.40 5.60
C ALA A 40 8.56 -3.80 6.73
N THR A 41 9.38 -4.83 6.50
CA THR A 41 10.40 -5.27 7.46
C THR A 41 11.31 -4.08 7.76
N ARG A 42 11.08 -3.41 8.89
CA ARG A 42 12.04 -2.47 9.45
C ARG A 42 13.24 -3.33 9.86
N LEU A 43 14.28 -3.34 9.04
CA LEU A 43 15.60 -3.80 9.44
C LEU A 43 16.04 -2.90 10.60
N LEU A 44 15.78 -3.34 11.83
CA LEU A 44 16.45 -2.80 13.01
C LEU A 44 17.91 -3.30 12.90
N PRO A 45 18.91 -2.41 12.75
CA PRO A 45 20.29 -2.83 12.89
C PRO A 45 20.52 -3.36 14.32
N PRO A 46 21.42 -4.34 14.50
CA PRO A 46 21.69 -4.99 15.78
C PRO A 46 22.22 -4.04 16.85
#